data_AF-A0A1F8A0W4-F1
#
_entry.id   AF-A0A1F8A0W4-F1
#
_cell.length_a   1.000
_cell.length_b   1.000
_cell.length_c   1.000
_cell.angle_alpha   90.00
_cell.angle_beta   90.00
_cell.angle_gamma   90.00
#
_symmetry.space_group_name_H-M   'P 1'
#
loop_
_entity.id
_entity.type
_entity.pdbx_description
1 polymer ?
#
loop_
_entity_poly.entity_id
_entity_poly.type
_entity_poly.pdbx_seq_one_letter_code
_entity_poly.pdbx_strand_id
1 'polypeptide(L)'
;MEMDTSMPLVGRSRAIFTVCVVMMCLSIVAVILRVFVRSYIVRAFGWDDTLMVAAVALFTFLNICCIIGTKNGVGHQLKDFTSLDTLQKAMLWWWLGQMLYIWSSAVAKVSIALALIRLTVRKIHLIILWTVIAVVIAIGLMFWLVLLFDCNPVSYFWERLNPLKSGTCLSTDILLAIAYLYSAITIFCDFTLEYSPSF
;
A
#
# COMPACT_ATOMS: atom_id res chain seq x y z
N MET A 1 28.53 -10.17 -12.68
CA MET A 1 28.96 -9.41 -11.50
C MET A 1 28.63 -7.96 -11.79
N GLU A 2 27.33 -7.62 -11.79
CA GLU A 2 26.90 -6.22 -11.92
C GLU A 2 27.17 -5.55 -10.59
N MET A 3 28.06 -4.55 -10.62
CA MET A 3 28.37 -3.71 -9.49
C MET A 3 27.09 -2.95 -9.12
N ASP A 4 26.40 -3.45 -8.08
CA ASP A 4 25.21 -2.86 -7.47
C ASP A 4 25.53 -1.39 -7.15
N THR A 5 25.11 -0.48 -8.04
CA THR A 5 25.18 0.98 -7.84
C THR A 5 24.06 1.39 -6.89
N SER A 6 24.08 0.77 -5.72
CA SER A 6 23.19 1.10 -4.61
C SER A 6 23.58 2.48 -4.08
N MET A 7 22.62 3.40 -4.08
CA MET A 7 22.82 4.69 -3.45
C MET A 7 22.96 4.51 -1.93
N PRO A 8 23.83 5.29 -1.26
CA PRO A 8 24.00 5.18 0.18
C PRO A 8 22.68 5.48 0.90
N LEU A 9 22.30 4.67 1.89
CA LEU A 9 21.08 4.88 2.65
C LEU A 9 21.26 6.06 3.63
N VAL A 10 20.90 7.26 3.20
CA VAL A 10 20.99 8.49 4.00
C VAL A 10 19.61 9.10 4.24
N GLY A 11 19.43 9.73 5.41
CA GLY A 11 18.23 10.52 5.74
C GLY A 11 16.92 9.75 5.57
N ARG A 12 16.07 10.23 4.65
CA ARG A 12 14.72 9.68 4.40
C ARG A 12 14.76 8.26 3.83
N SER A 13 15.71 7.95 2.95
CA SER A 13 15.86 6.60 2.36
C SER A 13 16.11 5.54 3.44
N ARG A 14 16.98 5.87 4.41
CA ARG A 14 17.25 4.99 5.56
C ARG A 14 16.00 4.78 6.43
N ALA A 15 15.24 5.84 6.69
CA ALA A 15 14.01 5.74 7.47
C ALA A 15 12.98 4.83 6.79
N ILE A 16 12.77 4.98 5.48
CA ILE A 16 11.86 4.13 4.70
C ILE A 16 12.31 2.66 4.80
N PHE A 17 13.59 2.39 4.57
CA PHE A 17 14.13 1.03 4.64
C PHE A 17 13.93 0.40 6.02
N THR A 18 14.28 1.11 7.09
CA THR A 18 14.14 0.61 8.47
C THR A 18 12.68 0.31 8.80
N VAL A 19 11.75 1.22 8.47
CA VAL A 19 10.32 1.02 8.75
C VAL A 19 9.77 -0.16 7.97
N CYS A 20 10.10 -0.28 6.68
CA CYS A 20 9.65 -1.39 5.84
C CYS A 20 10.08 -2.74 6.43
N VAL A 21 11.36 -2.89 6.79
CA VAL A 21 11.88 -4.15 7.35
C VAL A 21 11.21 -4.49 8.68
N VAL A 22 11.14 -3.52 9.60
CA VAL A 22 10.56 -3.74 10.93
C VAL A 22 9.08 -4.10 10.84
N MET A 23 8.30 -3.36 10.06
CA MET A 23 6.86 -3.59 9.90
C MET A 23 6.58 -4.90 9.15
N MET A 24 7.38 -5.23 8.14
CA MET A 24 7.26 -6.52 7.43
C MET A 24 7.48 -7.69 8.38
N CYS A 25 8.55 -7.68 9.18
CA CYS A 25 8.80 -8.73 10.17
C CYS A 25 7.66 -8.86 11.17
N LEU A 26 7.18 -7.74 11.71
CA LEU A 26 6.07 -7.73 12.68
C LEU A 26 4.78 -8.29 12.08
N SER A 27 4.41 -7.85 10.86
CA SER A 27 3.22 -8.33 10.17
C SER A 27 3.27 -9.83 9.87
N ILE A 28 4.42 -10.35 9.42
CA ILE A 28 4.60 -11.78 9.15
C ILE A 28 4.41 -12.60 10.44
N VAL A 29 5.05 -12.19 11.53
CA VAL A 29 4.94 -12.89 12.83
C VAL A 29 3.48 -12.89 13.32
N ALA A 30 2.81 -11.73 13.26
CA ALA A 30 1.42 -11.61 13.68
C ALA A 30 0.48 -12.54 12.89
N VAL A 31 0.70 -12.66 11.58
CA VAL A 31 -0.14 -13.47 10.70
C VAL A 31 0.15 -14.96 10.84
N ILE A 32 1.41 -15.36 11.00
CA ILE A 32 1.76 -16.75 11.32
C ILE A 32 1.07 -17.17 12.61
N LEU A 33 1.14 -16.33 13.66
CA LEU A 33 0.47 -16.61 14.93
C LEU A 33 -1.04 -16.73 14.74
N ARG A 34 -1.67 -15.80 14.00
CA ARG A 34 -3.11 -15.83 13.74
C ARG A 34 -3.53 -17.09 12.98
N VAL A 35 -2.81 -17.44 11.92
CA VAL A 35 -3.07 -18.65 11.13
C VAL A 35 -2.88 -19.89 12.00
N PHE A 36 -1.85 -19.94 12.84
CA PHE A 36 -1.64 -21.06 13.77
C PHE A 36 -2.83 -21.24 14.74
N VAL A 37 -3.27 -20.15 15.38
CA VAL A 37 -4.41 -20.19 16.31
C VAL A 37 -5.70 -20.59 15.59
N ARG A 38 -5.99 -20.02 14.41
CA ARG A 38 -7.25 -20.25 13.69
C ARG A 38 -7.32 -21.62 13.04
N SER A 39 -6.20 -22.13 12.51
CA SER A 39 -6.13 -23.44 11.86
C SER A 39 -6.00 -24.59 12.86
N TYR A 40 -5.16 -24.44 13.90
CA TYR A 40 -4.81 -25.55 14.79
C TYR A 40 -5.60 -25.56 16.10
N ILE A 41 -5.74 -24.39 16.76
CA ILE A 41 -6.40 -24.29 18.07
C ILE A 41 -7.91 -24.21 17.90
N VAL A 42 -8.39 -23.22 17.14
CA VAL A 42 -9.83 -22.96 16.96
C VAL A 42 -10.43 -23.84 15.85
N ARG A 43 -9.59 -24.32 14.91
CA ARG A 43 -9.99 -25.15 13.76
C ARG A 43 -11.13 -24.54 12.94
N ALA A 44 -11.15 -23.21 12.83
CA ALA A 44 -12.18 -22.44 12.14
C ALA A 44 -11.57 -21.58 11.04
N PHE A 45 -10.83 -22.22 10.13
CA PHE A 45 -10.26 -21.53 8.97
C PHE A 45 -11.38 -21.14 8.01
N GLY A 46 -11.45 -19.89 7.60
CA GLY A 46 -12.37 -19.52 6.54
C GLY A 46 -11.88 -18.38 5.66
N TRP A 47 -12.78 -17.87 4.82
CA TRP A 47 -12.47 -16.88 3.80
C TRP A 47 -11.81 -15.60 4.35
N ASP A 48 -12.06 -15.21 5.61
CA ASP A 48 -11.37 -14.05 6.22
C ASP A 48 -9.85 -14.29 6.38
N ASP A 49 -9.47 -15.50 6.77
CA ASP A 49 -8.07 -15.89 6.97
C ASP A 49 -7.32 -16.02 5.63
N THR A 50 -7.97 -16.53 4.58
CA THR A 50 -7.38 -16.54 3.22
C THR A 50 -7.12 -15.12 2.72
N LEU A 51 -8.06 -14.19 2.93
CA LEU A 51 -7.89 -12.78 2.57
C LEU A 51 -6.81 -12.09 3.40
N MET A 52 -6.65 -12.47 4.68
CA MET A 52 -5.57 -11.98 5.54
C MET A 52 -4.20 -12.39 4.98
N VAL A 53 -4.04 -13.66 4.59
CA VAL A 53 -2.80 -14.17 3.99
C VAL A 53 -2.52 -13.46 2.67
N ALA A 54 -3.55 -13.24 1.84
CA ALA A 54 -3.42 -12.46 0.61
C ALA A 54 -2.98 -11.00 0.87
N ALA A 55 -3.55 -10.34 1.88
CA ALA A 55 -3.17 -8.98 2.26
C ALA A 55 -1.68 -8.88 2.63
N VAL A 56 -1.18 -9.87 3.38
CA VAL A 56 0.22 -9.92 3.85
C VAL A 56 1.17 -10.27 2.71
N ALA A 57 0.76 -11.12 1.78
CA ALA A 57 1.52 -11.38 0.57
C ALA A 57 1.70 -10.10 -0.26
N LEU A 58 0.62 -9.33 -0.46
CA LEU A 58 0.67 -8.02 -1.13
C LEU A 58 1.53 -7.02 -0.35
N PHE A 59 1.40 -6.98 0.97
CA PHE A 59 2.21 -6.10 1.83
C PHE A 59 3.69 -6.47 1.77
N THR A 60 4.03 -7.76 1.71
CA THR A 60 5.40 -8.23 1.58
C THR A 60 5.98 -7.80 0.23
N PHE A 61 5.21 -7.95 -0.85
CA PHE A 61 5.63 -7.51 -2.18
C PHE A 61 5.81 -5.98 -2.26
N LEU A 62 4.93 -5.21 -1.63
CA LEU A 62 5.09 -3.76 -1.43
C LEU A 62 6.41 -3.43 -0.72
N ASN A 63 6.71 -4.09 0.40
CA ASN A 63 7.94 -3.84 1.15
C ASN A 63 9.19 -4.17 0.32
N ILE A 64 9.16 -5.25 -0.48
CA ILE A 64 10.24 -5.58 -1.41
C ILE A 64 10.43 -4.45 -2.44
N CYS A 65 9.34 -3.95 -3.03
CA CYS A 65 9.40 -2.82 -3.96
C CYS A 65 9.98 -1.56 -3.30
N CYS A 66 9.60 -1.26 -2.07
CA CYS A 66 10.14 -0.13 -1.31
C CYS A 66 11.62 -0.31 -1.00
N ILE A 67 12.06 -1.50 -0.58
CA ILE A 67 13.47 -1.79 -0.30
C ILE A 67 14.31 -1.63 -1.57
N ILE A 68 13.86 -2.20 -2.69
CA ILE A 68 14.56 -2.05 -3.98
C ILE A 68 14.54 -0.57 -4.41
N GLY A 69 13.42 0.12 -4.24
CA GLY A 69 13.30 1.55 -4.51
C GLY A 69 14.30 2.38 -3.73
N THR A 70 14.45 2.15 -2.42
CA THR A 70 15.40 2.91 -1.57
C THR A 70 16.84 2.74 -2.03
N LYS A 71 17.23 1.53 -2.46
CA LYS A 71 18.55 1.24 -3.03
C LYS A 71 18.78 1.96 -4.37
N ASN A 72 17.72 2.11 -5.18
CA ASN A 72 17.77 2.85 -6.44
C ASN A 72 17.64 4.38 -6.26
N GLY A 73 17.58 4.89 -5.03
CA GLY A 73 17.57 6.32 -4.75
C GLY A 73 16.23 6.90 -4.31
N VAL A 74 15.16 6.10 -4.16
CA VAL A 74 13.92 6.59 -3.56
C VAL A 74 14.21 7.18 -2.17
N GLY A 75 13.80 8.44 -1.96
CA GLY A 75 14.04 9.20 -0.73
C GLY A 75 15.22 10.18 -0.78
N HIS A 76 16.03 10.18 -1.85
CA HIS A 76 17.07 11.18 -2.10
C HIS A 76 16.51 12.42 -2.80
N GLN A 77 17.24 13.54 -2.73
CA GLN A 77 16.86 14.74 -3.48
C GLN A 77 17.19 14.55 -4.96
N LEU A 78 16.43 15.20 -5.85
CA LEU A 78 16.66 15.11 -7.29
C LEU A 78 18.08 15.54 -7.71
N LYS A 79 18.74 16.36 -6.90
CA LYS A 79 20.11 16.86 -7.09
C LYS A 79 21.19 15.80 -6.83
N ASP A 80 20.86 14.73 -6.10
CA ASP A 80 21.80 13.68 -5.72
C ASP A 80 21.96 12.62 -6.83
N PHE A 81 21.17 12.70 -7.90
CA PHE A 81 21.17 11.74 -9.00
C PHE A 81 22.14 12.16 -10.11
N THR A 82 23.19 11.36 -10.32
CA THR A 82 24.16 11.54 -11.42
C THR A 82 23.68 10.89 -12.72
N SER A 83 22.80 9.88 -12.65
CA SER A 83 22.30 9.10 -13.78
C SER A 83 20.78 9.18 -13.91
N LEU A 84 20.30 9.54 -15.11
CA LEU A 84 18.87 9.58 -15.43
C LEU A 84 18.22 8.18 -15.35
N ASP A 85 18.96 7.13 -15.71
CA ASP A 85 18.47 5.74 -15.67
C ASP A 85 18.14 5.27 -14.25
N THR A 86 18.97 5.65 -13.26
CA THR A 86 18.76 5.29 -11.86
C THR A 86 17.51 6.00 -11.31
N LEU A 87 17.33 7.26 -11.68
CA LEU A 87 16.16 8.05 -11.31
C LEU A 87 14.87 7.50 -11.95
N GLN A 88 14.91 7.11 -13.23
CA GLN A 88 13.78 6.46 -13.91
C GLN A 88 13.40 5.15 -13.23
N LYS A 89 14.37 4.30 -12.88
CA LYS A 89 14.13 3.07 -12.11
C LYS A 89 13.51 3.37 -10.74
N ALA A 90 14.01 4.37 -10.01
CA ALA A 90 13.47 4.78 -8.73
C ALA A 90 12.00 5.22 -8.84
N MET A 91 11.65 6.01 -9.86
CA MET A 91 10.28 6.45 -10.13
C MET A 91 9.36 5.28 -10.51
N LEU A 92 9.85 4.31 -11.28
CA LEU A 92 9.10 3.10 -11.63
C LEU A 92 8.78 2.26 -10.38
N TRP A 93 9.77 2.01 -9.52
CA TRP A 93 9.56 1.29 -8.26
C TRP A 93 8.62 2.03 -7.32
N TRP A 94 8.71 3.36 -7.28
CA TRP A 94 7.79 4.20 -6.52
C TRP A 94 6.35 4.10 -7.05
N TRP A 95 6.15 4.18 -8.35
CA TRP A 95 4.85 4.01 -9.01
C TRP A 95 4.24 2.65 -8.69
N LEU A 96 5.02 1.57 -8.86
CA LEU A 96 4.58 0.21 -8.54
C LEU A 96 4.23 0.05 -7.06
N GLY A 97 5.03 0.64 -6.17
CA GLY A 97 4.77 0.65 -4.73
C GLY A 97 3.44 1.32 -4.38
N GLN A 98 3.13 2.47 -4.98
CA GLN A 98 1.83 3.14 -4.75
C GLN A 98 0.64 2.27 -5.16
N MET A 99 0.73 1.58 -6.31
CA MET A 99 -0.33 0.68 -6.78
C MET A 99 -0.55 -0.46 -5.78
N LEU A 100 0.52 -1.11 -5.36
CA LEU A 100 0.46 -2.22 -4.41
C LEU A 100 -0.03 -1.79 -3.04
N TYR A 101 0.31 -0.58 -2.61
CA TYR A 101 -0.15 -0.03 -1.33
C TYR A 101 -1.67 0.08 -1.27
N ILE A 102 -2.31 0.59 -2.32
CA ILE A 102 -3.77 0.73 -2.35
C ILE A 102 -4.46 -0.63 -2.24
N TRP A 103 -3.99 -1.61 -3.02
CA TRP A 103 -4.53 -2.96 -2.99
C TRP A 103 -4.27 -3.67 -1.66
N SER A 104 -3.05 -3.58 -1.14
CA SER A 104 -2.68 -4.18 0.15
C SER A 104 -3.53 -3.60 1.29
N SER A 105 -3.70 -2.28 1.33
CA SER A 105 -4.53 -1.57 2.32
C SER A 105 -6.01 -1.95 2.21
N ALA A 106 -6.57 -1.99 0.99
CA ALA A 106 -7.96 -2.36 0.77
C ALA A 106 -8.23 -3.81 1.18
N VAL A 107 -7.41 -4.76 0.75
CA VAL A 107 -7.58 -6.19 1.08
C VAL A 107 -7.41 -6.43 2.59
N ALA A 108 -6.49 -5.72 3.26
CA ALA A 108 -6.32 -5.79 4.70
C ALA A 108 -7.60 -5.33 5.46
N LYS A 109 -8.14 -4.16 5.10
CA LYS A 109 -9.38 -3.62 5.70
C LYS A 109 -10.57 -4.54 5.46
N VAL A 110 -10.70 -5.10 4.24
CA VAL A 110 -11.76 -6.06 3.90
C VAL A 110 -11.63 -7.35 4.71
N SER A 111 -10.42 -7.89 4.89
CA SER A 111 -10.18 -9.07 5.72
C SER A 111 -10.62 -8.82 7.18
N ILE A 112 -10.25 -7.68 7.76
CA ILE A 112 -10.65 -7.29 9.12
C ILE A 112 -12.18 -7.15 9.21
N ALA A 113 -12.81 -6.44 8.27
CA ALA A 113 -14.25 -6.24 8.26
C ALA A 113 -15.02 -7.57 8.17
N LEU A 114 -14.55 -8.51 7.34
CA LEU A 114 -15.14 -9.85 7.24
C LEU A 114 -14.95 -10.67 8.52
N ALA A 115 -13.80 -10.53 9.19
CA ALA A 115 -13.58 -11.15 10.50
C ALA A 115 -14.56 -10.61 11.55
N LEU A 116 -14.83 -9.30 11.55
CA LEU A 116 -15.81 -8.66 12.45
C LEU A 116 -17.25 -9.07 12.12
N ILE A 117 -17.60 -9.19 10.84
CA ILE A 117 -18.91 -9.67 10.39
C ILE A 117 -19.22 -11.06 10.94
N ARG A 118 -18.22 -11.95 10.98
CA ARG A 118 -18.36 -13.30 11.53
C ARG A 118 -18.55 -13.34 13.05
N LEU A 119 -18.04 -12.34 13.77
CA LEU A 119 -18.14 -12.25 15.23
C LEU A 119 -19.40 -11.51 15.68
N THR A 120 -19.97 -10.65 14.83
CA THR A 120 -21.05 -9.77 15.23
C THR A 120 -22.43 -10.40 15.04
N VAL A 121 -23.28 -10.29 16.07
CA VAL A 121 -24.65 -10.84 16.05
C VAL A 121 -25.70 -9.79 15.68
N ARG A 122 -25.44 -8.49 15.93
CA ARG A 122 -26.44 -7.43 15.71
C ARG A 122 -26.49 -7.01 14.23
N LYS A 123 -27.71 -6.92 13.67
CA LYS A 123 -27.95 -6.51 12.26
C LYS A 123 -27.42 -5.12 11.91
N ILE A 124 -27.45 -4.18 12.86
CA ILE A 124 -26.97 -2.80 12.64
C ILE A 124 -25.47 -2.79 12.33
N HIS A 125 -24.67 -3.53 13.10
CA HIS A 125 -23.23 -3.61 12.89
C HIS A 125 -22.89 -4.33 11.58
N LEU A 126 -23.68 -5.35 11.19
CA LEU A 126 -23.53 -5.98 9.87
C LEU A 126 -23.71 -4.98 8.73
N ILE A 127 -24.74 -4.12 8.80
CA ILE A 127 -24.97 -3.08 7.79
C ILE A 127 -23.78 -2.12 7.74
N ILE A 128 -23.32 -1.63 8.90
CA ILE A 128 -22.18 -0.72 8.99
C ILE A 128 -20.92 -1.35 8.39
N LEU A 129 -20.60 -2.59 8.73
CA LEU A 129 -19.41 -3.28 8.23
C LEU A 129 -19.46 -3.50 6.71
N TRP A 130 -20.63 -3.86 6.16
CA TRP A 130 -20.81 -3.95 4.71
C TRP A 130 -20.68 -2.59 4.02
N THR A 131 -21.18 -1.52 4.63
CA THR A 131 -20.99 -0.16 4.13
C THR A 131 -19.51 0.23 4.12
N VAL A 132 -18.76 -0.08 5.19
CA VAL A 132 -17.31 0.19 5.25
C VAL A 132 -16.56 -0.57 4.16
N ILE A 133 -16.88 -1.85 3.93
CA ILE A 133 -16.29 -2.65 2.84
C ILE A 133 -16.56 -1.97 1.48
N ALA A 134 -17.81 -1.59 1.21
CA ALA A 134 -18.20 -0.95 -0.04
C ALA A 134 -17.46 0.40 -0.24
N VAL A 135 -17.38 1.22 0.81
CA VAL A 135 -16.67 2.50 0.78
C VAL A 135 -15.19 2.27 0.49
N VAL A 136 -14.50 1.41 1.25
CA VAL A 136 -13.06 1.14 1.09
C VAL A 136 -12.73 0.67 -0.33
N ILE A 137 -13.53 -0.22 -0.90
CA ILE A 137 -13.33 -0.71 -2.27
C ILE A 137 -13.58 0.41 -3.28
N ALA A 138 -14.66 1.18 -3.13
CA ALA A 138 -15.01 2.26 -4.06
C ALA A 138 -13.96 3.38 -4.06
N ILE A 139 -13.58 3.88 -2.88
CA ILE A 139 -12.57 4.96 -2.77
C ILE A 139 -11.17 4.47 -3.14
N GLY A 140 -10.83 3.22 -2.81
CA GLY A 140 -9.57 2.60 -3.21
C GLY A 140 -9.46 2.45 -4.72
N LEU A 141 -10.52 1.95 -5.37
CA LEU A 141 -10.55 1.82 -6.82
C LEU A 141 -10.49 3.18 -7.52
N MET A 142 -11.23 4.18 -7.02
CA MET A 142 -11.19 5.53 -7.56
C MET A 142 -9.78 6.12 -7.48
N PHE A 143 -9.14 6.04 -6.30
CA PHE A 143 -7.79 6.57 -6.11
C PHE A 143 -6.74 5.82 -6.94
N TRP A 144 -6.89 4.50 -7.08
CA TRP A 144 -6.04 3.69 -7.94
C TRP A 144 -6.14 4.11 -9.41
N LEU A 145 -7.35 4.34 -9.93
CA LEU A 145 -7.56 4.83 -11.29
C LEU A 145 -6.96 6.23 -11.49
N VAL A 146 -7.10 7.13 -10.51
CA VAL A 146 -6.50 8.46 -10.57
C VAL A 146 -4.98 8.37 -10.67
N LEU A 147 -4.33 7.51 -9.87
CA LEU A 147 -2.88 7.31 -9.95
C LEU A 147 -2.44 6.56 -11.21
N LEU A 148 -3.28 5.68 -11.74
CA LEU A 148 -2.98 4.93 -12.96
C LEU A 148 -2.98 5.85 -14.18
N PHE A 149 -3.91 6.82 -14.21
CA PHE A 149 -4.10 7.77 -15.31
C PHE A 149 -3.64 9.19 -14.97
N ASP A 150 -2.76 9.34 -13.98
CA ASP A 150 -2.23 10.64 -13.57
C ASP A 150 -1.38 11.28 -14.67
N CYS A 151 -0.72 10.47 -15.50
CA CYS A 151 0.08 10.89 -16.63
C CYS A 151 -0.45 10.29 -17.95
N ASN A 152 -0.40 11.09 -19.01
CA ASN A 152 -0.70 10.67 -20.38
C ASN A 152 0.53 10.87 -21.29
N PRO A 153 1.12 9.78 -21.82
CA PRO A 153 0.86 8.37 -21.51
C PRO A 153 1.33 7.97 -20.10
N VAL A 154 0.83 6.86 -19.54
CA VAL A 154 1.21 6.38 -18.18
C VAL A 154 2.72 6.20 -18.04
N SER A 155 3.40 5.79 -19.11
CA SER A 155 4.85 5.65 -19.14
C SER A 155 5.62 6.94 -18.92
N TYR A 156 4.97 8.08 -19.13
CA TYR A 156 5.55 9.38 -18.87
C TYR A 156 5.82 9.60 -17.38
N PHE A 157 5.14 8.92 -16.45
CA PHE A 157 5.40 9.05 -15.01
C PHE A 157 6.87 8.78 -14.66
N TRP A 158 7.43 7.68 -15.18
CA TRP A 158 8.83 7.30 -14.94
C TRP A 158 9.78 7.86 -16.00
N GLU A 159 9.31 8.20 -17.20
CA GLU A 159 10.12 8.76 -18.29
C GLU A 159 10.14 10.30 -18.35
N ARG A 160 9.48 11.02 -17.44
CA ARG A 160 9.30 12.49 -17.50
C ARG A 160 10.58 13.32 -17.61
N LEU A 161 11.73 12.74 -17.27
CA LEU A 161 13.04 13.39 -17.34
C LEU A 161 13.77 13.14 -18.67
N ASN A 162 13.25 12.24 -19.50
CA ASN A 162 13.80 12.00 -20.84
C ASN A 162 13.31 13.11 -21.78
N PRO A 163 14.22 13.96 -22.32
CA PRO A 163 13.83 15.08 -23.19
C PRO A 163 13.22 14.64 -24.52
N LEU A 164 13.37 13.36 -24.90
CA LEU A 164 12.76 12.79 -26.11
C LEU A 164 11.30 12.37 -25.92
N LYS A 165 10.79 12.35 -24.69
CA LYS A 165 9.43 11.90 -24.37
C LYS A 165 8.59 13.11 -24.01
N SER A 166 7.54 13.35 -24.79
CA SER A 166 6.54 14.37 -24.51
C SER A 166 5.30 13.73 -23.87
N GLY A 167 4.85 14.30 -22.77
CA GLY A 167 3.67 13.87 -22.06
C GLY A 167 3.22 14.95 -21.09
N THR A 168 2.03 14.78 -20.54
CA THR A 168 1.49 15.68 -19.50
C THR A 168 1.07 14.84 -18.31
N CYS A 169 1.39 15.33 -17.12
CA CYS A 169 0.93 14.75 -15.86
C CYS A 169 0.01 15.75 -15.17
N LEU A 170 -0.92 15.23 -14.38
CA LEU A 170 -1.77 16.02 -13.51
C LEU A 170 -0.92 16.80 -12.50
N SER A 171 -1.34 18.01 -12.16
CA SER A 171 -0.65 18.84 -11.18
C SER A 171 -0.54 18.12 -9.82
N THR A 172 0.64 18.19 -9.21
CA THR A 172 0.91 17.57 -7.91
C THR A 172 -0.05 18.07 -6.82
N ASP A 173 -0.49 19.33 -6.88
CA ASP A 173 -1.43 19.90 -5.89
C ASP A 173 -2.80 19.21 -5.89
N ILE A 174 -3.35 18.94 -7.09
CA ILE A 174 -4.61 18.20 -7.23
C ILE A 174 -4.44 16.77 -6.70
N LEU A 175 -3.33 16.11 -7.05
CA LEU A 175 -3.08 14.76 -6.59
C LEU A 175 -2.96 14.69 -5.06
N LEU A 176 -2.26 15.65 -4.46
CA LEU A 176 -2.16 15.76 -3.01
C LEU A 176 -3.52 16.00 -2.35
N ALA A 177 -4.35 16.89 -2.90
CA ALA A 177 -5.70 17.13 -2.39
C ALA A 177 -6.55 15.85 -2.40
N ILE A 178 -6.52 15.08 -3.49
CA ILE A 178 -7.23 13.79 -3.58
C ILE A 178 -6.65 12.78 -2.58
N ALA A 179 -5.33 12.70 -2.45
CA ALA A 179 -4.67 11.80 -1.51
C ALA A 179 -5.01 12.13 -0.05
N TYR A 180 -5.12 13.41 0.31
CA TYR A 180 -5.57 13.84 1.64
C TYR A 180 -7.02 13.44 1.91
N LEU A 181 -7.91 13.61 0.94
CA LEU A 181 -9.31 13.17 1.06
C LEU A 181 -9.40 11.65 1.23
N TYR A 182 -8.68 10.88 0.41
CA TYR A 182 -8.59 9.43 0.52
C TYR A 182 -8.08 9.01 1.91
N SER A 183 -7.03 9.67 2.41
CA SER A 183 -6.47 9.41 3.74
C SER A 183 -7.49 9.69 4.85
N ALA A 184 -8.21 10.81 4.78
CA ALA A 184 -9.25 11.14 5.76
C ALA A 184 -10.38 10.10 5.81
N ILE A 185 -10.86 9.65 4.66
CA ILE A 185 -11.92 8.64 4.58
C ILE A 185 -11.42 7.29 5.11
N THR A 186 -10.21 6.88 4.73
CA THR A 186 -9.65 5.60 5.18
C THR A 186 -9.41 5.56 6.69
N ILE A 187 -8.99 6.68 7.29
CA ILE A 187 -8.88 6.85 8.75
C ILE A 187 -10.25 6.73 9.42
N PHE A 188 -11.27 7.38 8.86
CA PHE A 188 -12.64 7.27 9.39
C PHE A 188 -13.15 5.81 9.34
N CYS A 189 -12.86 5.08 8.26
CA CYS A 189 -13.16 3.66 8.16
C CYS A 189 -12.41 2.84 9.22
N ASP A 190 -11.14 3.15 9.51
CA ASP A 190 -10.36 2.43 10.53
C ASP A 190 -10.96 2.61 11.93
N PHE A 191 -11.29 3.85 12.32
CA PHE A 191 -11.97 4.11 13.59
C PHE A 191 -13.32 3.39 13.68
N THR A 192 -14.06 3.31 12.57
CA THR A 192 -15.33 2.59 12.53
C THR A 192 -15.13 1.09 12.75
N LEU A 193 -14.09 0.49 12.16
CA LEU A 193 -13.76 -0.93 12.35
C LEU A 193 -13.31 -1.23 13.79
N GLU A 194 -12.52 -0.34 14.39
CA GLU A 194 -12.01 -0.50 15.76
C GLU A 194 -13.11 -0.32 16.82
N TYR A 195 -14.05 0.59 16.59
CA TYR A 195 -15.12 0.87 17.55
C TYR A 195 -16.25 -0.16 17.50
N SER A 196 -16.52 -0.76 16.32
CA SER A 196 -17.58 -1.75 16.13
C SER A 196 -17.59 -2.91 17.14
N PRO A 197 -16.46 -3.53 17.54
CA PRO A 197 -16.45 -4.62 18.54
C PRO A 197 -16.69 -4.17 19.99
N SER A 198 -16.67 -2.88 20.31
CA SER A 198 -16.80 -2.39 21.70
C SER A 198 -18.25 -2.17 22.15
N PHE A 199 -19.24 -2.32 21.26
CA PHE A 199 -20.68 -2.12 21.53
C PHE A 199 -21.53 -3.31 21.08
#